data_AF-A0A7S1E467-F1
#
_entry.id   AF-A0A7S1E467-F1
#
_cell.length_a   1.000
_cell.length_b   1.000
_cell.length_c   1.000
_cell.angle_alpha   90.00
_cell.angle_beta   90.00
_cell.angle_gamma   90.00
#
_symmetry.space_group_name_H-M   'P 1'
#
loop_
_entity.id
_entity.type
_entity.pdbx_description
1 polymer ?
#
loop_
_entity_poly.entity_id
_entity_poly.type
_entity_poly.pdbx_seq_one_letter_code
_entity_poly.pdbx_strand_id
1 'polypeptide(L)'
;LGTMVSIKALVTFLLTASVSNAFTPVAHSKVASRSALNAEGPIPLEYKETQDDFQMQFPEFDKWGWGPSVHAEKWNGRHAMFGWVFICATAYAKGHGLIPDAETTLSLKEWGTLATISGKETISMERAIILIANVHFFGVSLMSTICPSSFVDPLLLDPTHPSYERAMARNKKPFGYLPEMKFGVTEEAEILNGRLAMFGLVALLFATGYEQKPMLDIVNEWIGGAYY
;
A
#
# COMPACT_ATOMS: atom_id res chain seq x y z
N LEU A 1 4.20 -42.02 -35.28
CA LEU A 1 2.83 -41.88 -34.75
C LEU A 1 2.77 -42.65 -33.43
N GLY A 2 2.53 -42.11 -32.24
CA GLY A 2 2.20 -40.76 -31.83
C GLY A 2 2.37 -40.65 -30.31
N THR A 3 3.00 -39.55 -29.91
CA THR A 3 2.70 -38.73 -28.73
C THR A 3 2.76 -39.36 -27.34
N MET A 4 3.97 -39.25 -26.77
CA MET A 4 4.20 -38.93 -25.36
C MET A 4 3.22 -37.85 -24.88
N VAL A 5 2.30 -38.22 -23.98
CA VAL A 5 1.48 -37.24 -23.24
C VAL A 5 2.41 -36.51 -22.27
N SER A 6 2.54 -35.21 -22.48
CA SER A 6 3.44 -34.33 -21.74
C SER A 6 3.10 -34.32 -20.25
N ILE A 7 4.12 -34.49 -19.40
CA ILE A 7 4.05 -34.34 -17.93
C ILE A 7 3.41 -32.99 -17.52
N LYS A 8 3.45 -31.98 -18.39
CA LYS A 8 2.74 -30.71 -18.22
C LYS A 8 1.22 -30.89 -18.13
N ALA A 9 0.63 -31.82 -18.90
CA ALA A 9 -0.81 -32.09 -18.87
C ALA A 9 -1.28 -32.76 -17.56
N LEU A 10 -0.43 -33.59 -16.95
CA LEU A 10 -0.73 -34.24 -15.67
C LEU A 10 -0.72 -33.22 -14.51
N VAL A 11 0.21 -32.27 -14.53
CA VAL A 11 0.30 -31.19 -13.53
C VAL A 11 -0.86 -30.21 -13.68
N THR A 12 -1.29 -29.91 -14.91
CA THR A 12 -2.48 -29.07 -15.15
C THR A 12 -3.77 -29.74 -14.67
N PHE A 13 -3.90 -31.07 -14.80
CA PHE A 13 -5.10 -31.79 -14.34
C PHE A 13 -5.19 -31.89 -12.80
N LEU A 14 -4.05 -31.98 -12.11
CA LEU A 14 -3.98 -32.01 -10.64
C LEU A 14 -4.23 -30.63 -10.00
N LEU A 15 -3.94 -29.53 -10.71
CA LEU A 15 -4.25 -28.16 -10.27
C LEU A 15 -5.71 -27.76 -10.50
N THR A 16 -6.44 -28.44 -11.38
CA THR A 16 -7.87 -28.21 -11.61
C THR A 16 -8.80 -29.06 -10.72
N ALA A 17 -8.27 -30.11 -10.10
CA ALA A 17 -9.06 -30.99 -9.23
C ALA A 17 -9.19 -30.48 -7.78
N SER A 18 -8.42 -29.46 -7.39
CA SER A 18 -8.46 -28.84 -6.05
C SER A 18 -9.48 -27.72 -5.91
N VAL A 19 -10.22 -27.37 -6.96
CA VAL A 19 -11.21 -26.26 -6.96
C VAL A 19 -12.64 -26.73 -6.67
N SER A 20 -12.87 -28.04 -6.51
CA SER A 20 -14.22 -28.62 -6.44
C SER A 20 -14.91 -28.57 -5.07
N ASN A 21 -14.25 -28.04 -4.02
CA ASN A 21 -14.85 -27.92 -2.68
C ASN A 21 -15.36 -26.50 -2.34
N ALA A 22 -15.38 -25.57 -3.29
CA ALA A 22 -15.83 -24.19 -3.06
C ALA A 22 -17.34 -23.95 -3.30
N PHE A 23 -18.11 -24.98 -3.67
CA PHE A 23 -19.56 -24.86 -3.91
C PHE A 23 -20.37 -25.85 -3.06
N THR A 24 -20.32 -25.69 -1.74
CA THR A 24 -21.40 -26.15 -0.86
C THR A 24 -22.46 -25.05 -0.78
N PRO A 25 -23.76 -25.35 -0.96
CA PRO A 25 -24.81 -24.35 -0.81
C PRO A 25 -24.93 -23.97 0.66
N VAL A 26 -24.44 -22.78 1.02
CA VAL A 26 -24.70 -22.17 2.32
C VAL A 26 -26.19 -21.80 2.38
N ALA A 27 -26.87 -22.24 3.43
CA ALA A 27 -28.27 -21.90 3.70
C ALA A 27 -28.45 -20.38 3.68
N HIS A 28 -29.47 -19.91 2.97
CA HIS A 28 -29.77 -18.48 2.82
C HIS A 28 -30.12 -17.86 4.18
N SER A 29 -29.15 -17.17 4.79
CA SER A 29 -29.42 -16.19 5.83
C SER A 29 -30.11 -15.00 5.18
N LYS A 30 -31.28 -14.63 5.72
CA LYS A 30 -32.17 -13.59 5.19
C LYS A 30 -31.41 -12.28 4.96
N VAL A 31 -31.39 -11.82 3.71
CA VAL A 31 -30.97 -10.46 3.36
C VAL A 31 -31.96 -9.48 3.99
N ALA A 32 -31.54 -8.79 5.05
CA ALA A 32 -32.27 -7.64 5.55
C ALA A 32 -32.08 -6.47 4.58
N SER A 33 -33.19 -6.01 4.01
CA SER A 33 -33.27 -4.85 3.13
C SER A 33 -32.66 -3.61 3.79
N ARG A 34 -31.80 -2.92 3.05
CA ARG A 34 -31.11 -1.67 3.43
C ARG A 34 -32.10 -0.59 3.86
N SER A 35 -31.71 0.19 4.86
CA SER A 35 -32.17 1.57 5.01
C SER A 35 -30.95 2.47 4.82
N ALA A 36 -30.97 3.27 3.76
CA ALA A 36 -30.07 4.39 3.57
C ALA A 36 -30.43 5.52 4.55
N LEU A 37 -29.44 6.38 4.83
CA LEU A 37 -29.47 7.63 5.61
C LEU A 37 -29.50 7.47 7.13
N ASN A 38 -28.32 7.66 7.73
CA ASN A 38 -28.10 8.64 8.80
C ASN A 38 -26.60 8.94 8.88
N ALA A 39 -26.20 10.07 8.29
CA ALA A 39 -24.87 10.62 8.39
C ALA A 39 -24.76 11.40 9.71
N GLU A 40 -24.68 10.69 10.83
CA GLU A 40 -24.32 11.17 12.17
C GLU A 40 -24.38 9.95 13.10
N GLY A 41 -23.25 9.27 13.36
CA GLY A 41 -23.26 8.05 14.17
C GLY A 41 -21.98 7.21 14.08
N PRO A 42 -21.71 6.36 15.08
CA PRO A 42 -20.40 5.80 15.38
C PRO A 42 -19.85 4.93 14.25
N ILE A 43 -18.52 4.91 14.15
CA ILE A 43 -17.61 3.91 13.55
C ILE A 43 -18.34 2.70 12.98
N PRO A 44 -18.07 2.28 11.72
CA PRO A 44 -18.70 1.12 11.12
C PRO A 44 -18.78 -0.01 12.15
N LEU A 45 -19.98 -0.52 12.42
CA LEU A 45 -20.19 -1.68 13.28
C LEU A 45 -19.19 -2.79 12.89
N GLU A 46 -18.96 -2.96 11.59
CA GLU A 46 -18.00 -3.91 11.01
C GLU A 46 -16.51 -3.60 11.25
N TYR A 47 -16.07 -2.33 11.32
CA TYR A 47 -14.66 -1.99 11.60
C TYR A 47 -14.32 -2.10 13.09
N LYS A 48 -15.27 -1.70 13.95
CA LYS A 48 -15.15 -1.94 15.39
C LYS A 48 -15.22 -3.44 15.69
N GLU A 49 -16.18 -4.15 15.11
CA GLU A 49 -16.35 -5.59 15.29
C GLU A 49 -15.11 -6.35 14.79
N THR A 50 -14.50 -5.96 13.66
CA THR A 50 -13.25 -6.57 13.20
C THR A 50 -12.04 -6.21 14.06
N GLN A 51 -11.98 -5.01 14.64
CA GLN A 51 -10.94 -4.66 15.63
C GLN A 51 -11.11 -5.47 16.92
N ASP A 52 -12.34 -5.57 17.41
CA ASP A 52 -12.69 -6.30 18.62
C ASP A 52 -12.45 -7.81 18.43
N ASP A 53 -12.84 -8.37 17.28
CA ASP A 53 -12.56 -9.76 16.90
C ASP A 53 -11.06 -10.05 16.78
N PHE A 54 -10.29 -9.11 16.20
CA PHE A 54 -8.84 -9.27 16.07
C PHE A 54 -8.16 -9.18 17.44
N GLN A 55 -8.60 -8.27 18.31
CA GLN A 55 -8.11 -8.15 19.68
C GLN A 55 -8.43 -9.40 20.50
N MET A 56 -9.61 -10.01 20.31
CA MET A 56 -10.00 -11.25 20.97
C MET A 56 -9.17 -12.45 20.49
N GLN A 57 -8.89 -12.54 19.19
CA GLN A 57 -8.15 -13.68 18.60
C GLN A 57 -6.63 -13.54 18.78
N PHE A 58 -6.09 -12.32 18.78
CA PHE A 58 -4.65 -12.04 18.75
C PHE A 58 -4.23 -10.89 19.69
N PRO A 59 -4.41 -11.04 21.01
CA PRO A 59 -4.17 -9.96 21.98
C PRO A 59 -2.69 -9.57 22.10
N GLU A 60 -1.76 -10.48 21.76
CA GLU A 60 -0.33 -10.11 21.75
C GLU A 60 0.01 -9.21 20.57
N PHE A 61 -0.52 -9.48 19.37
CA PHE A 61 -0.26 -8.70 18.17
C PHE A 61 -0.93 -7.32 18.21
N ASP A 62 -2.13 -7.22 18.80
CA ASP A 62 -2.84 -5.96 18.99
C ASP A 62 -2.02 -4.96 19.85
N LYS A 63 -1.34 -5.45 20.90
CA LYS A 63 -0.46 -4.61 21.74
C LYS A 63 0.64 -3.91 20.95
N TRP A 64 1.18 -4.57 19.92
CA TRP A 64 2.21 -4.01 19.05
C TRP A 64 1.66 -3.07 17.98
N GLY A 65 0.33 -2.90 17.90
CA GLY A 65 -0.35 -2.10 16.88
C GLY A 65 -0.57 -2.81 15.55
N TRP A 66 -0.43 -4.14 15.51
CA TRP A 66 -0.62 -4.93 14.30
C TRP A 66 -2.10 -5.18 14.01
N GLY A 67 -2.41 -5.52 12.75
CA GLY A 67 -3.78 -5.81 12.31
C GLY A 67 -4.55 -4.57 11.86
N PRO A 68 -5.89 -4.63 11.82
CA PRO A 68 -6.75 -3.53 11.38
C PRO A 68 -6.85 -2.42 12.44
N SER A 69 -5.71 -1.92 12.91
CA SER A 69 -5.62 -0.88 13.94
C SER A 69 -5.62 0.53 13.32
N VAL A 70 -6.09 1.52 14.08
CA VAL A 70 -6.00 2.95 13.71
C VAL A 70 -4.55 3.38 13.52
N HIS A 71 -3.61 2.72 14.22
CA HIS A 71 -2.19 2.96 14.05
C HIS A 71 -1.69 2.55 12.66
N ALA A 72 -2.04 1.34 12.22
CA ALA A 72 -1.69 0.82 10.90
C ALA A 72 -2.32 1.69 9.80
N GLU A 73 -3.56 2.11 9.98
CA GLU A 73 -4.25 3.01 9.06
C GLU A 73 -3.53 4.35 8.88
N LYS A 74 -3.09 4.98 9.99
CA LYS A 74 -2.34 6.25 9.93
C LYS A 74 -0.99 6.08 9.25
N TRP A 75 -0.23 5.05 9.60
CA TRP A 75 1.06 4.78 8.97
C TRP A 75 0.94 4.50 7.47
N ASN A 76 -0.03 3.68 7.07
CA ASN A 76 -0.30 3.42 5.65
C ASN A 76 -0.77 4.68 4.93
N GLY A 77 -1.61 5.51 5.57
CA GLY A 77 -2.00 6.81 5.05
C GLY A 77 -0.82 7.75 4.81
N ARG A 78 0.14 7.83 5.75
CA ARG A 78 1.38 8.61 5.59
C ARG A 78 2.22 8.11 4.43
N HIS A 79 2.39 6.79 4.31
CA HIS A 79 3.12 6.19 3.19
C HIS A 79 2.41 6.43 1.85
N ALA A 80 1.09 6.36 1.80
CA ALA A 80 0.32 6.63 0.59
C ALA A 80 0.40 8.11 0.18
N MET A 81 0.30 9.04 1.14
CA MET A 81 0.46 10.47 0.88
C MET A 81 1.87 10.80 0.37
N PHE A 82 2.91 10.25 0.98
CA PHE A 82 4.29 10.38 0.49
C PHE A 82 4.47 9.73 -0.88
N GLY A 83 3.87 8.55 -1.10
CA GLY A 83 3.92 7.83 -2.36
C GLY A 83 3.37 8.66 -3.52
N TRP A 84 2.26 9.35 -3.33
CA TRP A 84 1.72 10.28 -4.32
C TRP A 84 2.68 11.42 -4.66
N VAL A 85 3.33 12.03 -3.66
CA VAL A 85 4.35 13.06 -3.90
C VAL A 85 5.51 12.50 -4.72
N PHE A 86 5.98 11.30 -4.39
CA PHE A 86 7.09 10.66 -5.10
C PHE A 86 6.72 10.28 -6.54
N ILE A 87 5.50 9.80 -6.78
CA ILE A 87 4.99 9.49 -8.12
C ILE A 87 4.91 10.76 -8.97
N CYS A 88 4.32 11.84 -8.44
CA CYS A 88 4.22 13.12 -9.15
C CYS A 88 5.59 13.74 -9.43
N ALA A 89 6.52 13.68 -8.48
CA ALA A 89 7.90 14.15 -8.68
C ALA A 89 8.64 13.34 -9.75
N THR A 90 8.44 12.02 -9.77
CA THR A 90 9.02 11.13 -10.79
C THR A 90 8.41 11.40 -12.16
N ALA A 91 7.08 11.61 -12.24
CA ALA A 91 6.39 11.98 -13.48
C ALA A 91 6.94 13.31 -14.04
N TYR A 92 7.11 14.32 -13.18
CA TYR A 92 7.72 15.60 -13.54
C TYR A 92 9.17 15.45 -14.03
N ALA A 93 9.99 14.72 -13.28
CA ALA A 93 11.40 14.50 -13.62
C ALA A 93 11.58 13.74 -14.95
N LYS A 94 10.71 12.75 -15.20
CA LYS A 94 10.67 12.02 -16.46
C LYS A 94 10.20 12.89 -17.61
N GLY A 95 9.13 13.67 -17.41
CA GLY A 95 8.54 14.52 -18.43
C GLY A 95 9.43 15.64 -18.94
N HIS A 96 10.19 16.27 -18.04
CA HIS A 96 11.11 17.35 -18.37
C HIS A 96 12.54 16.90 -18.68
N GLY A 97 12.80 15.59 -18.76
CA GLY A 97 14.14 15.07 -19.08
C GLY A 97 15.20 15.42 -18.03
N LEU A 98 14.80 15.58 -16.75
CA LEU A 98 15.72 15.89 -15.65
C LEU A 98 16.55 14.67 -15.21
N ILE A 99 16.19 13.48 -15.69
CA ILE A 99 16.95 12.25 -15.48
C ILE A 99 18.06 12.19 -16.53
N PRO A 100 19.34 12.26 -16.12
CA PRO A 100 20.45 12.16 -17.05
C PRO A 100 20.47 10.77 -17.68
N ASP A 101 20.62 10.72 -19.01
CA ASP A 101 20.84 9.49 -19.78
C ASP A 101 19.83 8.36 -19.48
N ALA A 102 18.54 8.71 -19.34
CA ALA A 102 17.47 7.81 -18.90
C ALA A 102 17.42 6.45 -19.62
N GLU A 103 17.62 6.44 -20.94
CA GLU A 103 17.56 5.26 -21.81
C GLU A 103 18.87 4.44 -21.86
N THR A 104 19.95 4.94 -21.27
CA THR A 104 21.22 4.22 -21.27
C THR A 104 21.19 3.06 -20.27
N THR A 105 21.70 1.90 -20.69
CA THR A 105 21.78 0.71 -19.83
C THR A 105 23.05 0.75 -18.99
N LEU A 106 22.96 0.33 -17.72
CA LEU A 106 24.14 0.24 -16.84
C LEU A 106 25.19 -0.73 -17.39
N SER A 107 26.47 -0.45 -17.14
CA SER A 107 27.54 -1.33 -17.61
C SER A 107 27.59 -2.62 -16.77
N LEU A 108 27.50 -3.78 -17.43
CA LEU A 108 27.61 -5.09 -16.76
C LEU A 108 29.00 -5.30 -16.14
N LYS A 109 30.02 -4.62 -16.67
CA LYS A 109 31.39 -4.70 -16.17
C LYS A 109 31.56 -4.06 -14.79
N GLU A 110 30.85 -2.97 -14.51
CA GLU A 110 30.96 -2.26 -13.22
C GLU A 110 29.99 -2.81 -12.18
N TRP A 111 28.76 -3.16 -12.58
CA TRP A 111 27.68 -3.53 -11.65
C TRP A 111 27.47 -5.05 -11.54
N GLY A 112 28.07 -5.84 -12.42
CA GLY A 112 27.99 -7.30 -12.40
C GLY A 112 26.58 -7.84 -12.61
N THR A 113 26.30 -9.03 -12.05
CA THR A 113 25.02 -9.73 -12.20
C THR A 113 23.86 -9.06 -11.47
N LEU A 114 24.14 -8.14 -10.53
CA LEU A 114 23.10 -7.44 -9.75
C LEU A 114 22.25 -6.49 -10.60
N ALA A 115 22.82 -5.96 -11.68
CA ALA A 115 22.11 -5.08 -12.60
C ALA A 115 21.41 -5.83 -13.75
N THR A 116 21.50 -7.16 -13.81
CA THR A 116 21.02 -7.96 -14.94
C THR A 116 19.54 -8.30 -14.81
N ILE A 117 18.76 -8.03 -15.86
CA ILE A 117 17.34 -8.42 -15.97
C ILE A 117 17.23 -9.85 -16.50
N SER A 118 17.93 -10.15 -17.59
CA SER A 118 18.01 -11.47 -18.20
C SER A 118 19.30 -11.60 -19.02
N GLY A 119 20.08 -12.64 -18.77
CA GLY A 119 21.32 -12.91 -19.53
C GLY A 119 22.39 -11.83 -19.35
N LYS A 120 22.53 -10.93 -20.33
CA LYS A 120 23.50 -9.80 -20.32
C LYS A 120 22.82 -8.43 -20.40
N GLU A 121 21.49 -8.39 -20.47
CA GLU A 121 20.73 -7.14 -20.50
C GLU A 121 20.66 -6.57 -19.08
N THR A 122 21.08 -5.32 -18.93
CA THR A 122 21.13 -4.61 -17.66
C THR A 122 19.98 -3.61 -17.53
N ILE A 123 19.65 -3.23 -16.30
CA ILE A 123 18.65 -2.21 -16.01
C ILE A 123 19.04 -0.86 -16.63
N SER A 124 18.04 -0.10 -17.08
CA SER A 124 18.25 1.28 -17.54
C SER A 124 18.60 2.21 -16.39
N MET A 125 19.30 3.30 -16.71
CA MET A 125 19.69 4.33 -15.75
C MET A 125 18.46 4.92 -15.05
N GLU A 126 17.36 5.15 -15.78
CA GLU A 126 16.09 5.61 -15.22
C GLU A 126 15.59 4.69 -14.09
N ARG A 127 15.51 3.38 -14.35
CA ARG A 127 15.04 2.39 -13.36
C ARG A 127 15.99 2.31 -12.17
N ALA A 128 17.29 2.40 -12.41
CA ALA A 128 18.31 2.38 -11.36
C ALA A 128 18.22 3.62 -10.45
N ILE A 129 18.09 4.82 -11.01
CA ILE A 129 17.99 6.07 -10.25
C ILE A 129 16.73 6.06 -9.38
N ILE A 130 15.58 5.67 -9.94
CA ILE A 130 14.31 5.60 -9.18
C ILE A 130 14.39 4.52 -8.08
N LEU A 131 15.02 3.37 -8.36
CA LEU A 131 15.21 2.33 -7.36
C LEU A 131 16.10 2.81 -6.21
N ILE A 132 17.24 3.42 -6.51
CA ILE A 132 18.16 3.94 -5.50
C ILE A 132 17.50 5.06 -4.69
N ALA A 133 16.71 5.94 -5.31
CA ALA A 133 15.94 6.95 -4.59
C ALA A 133 14.98 6.31 -3.56
N ASN A 134 14.26 5.25 -3.93
CA ASN A 134 13.41 4.50 -2.99
C ASN A 134 14.22 3.85 -1.86
N VAL A 135 15.41 3.30 -2.16
CA VAL A 135 16.31 2.73 -1.14
C VAL A 135 16.77 3.79 -0.13
N HIS A 136 17.00 5.03 -0.55
CA HIS A 136 17.35 6.11 0.38
C HIS A 136 16.22 6.39 1.38
N PHE A 137 15.00 6.55 0.89
CA PHE A 137 13.83 6.78 1.76
C PHE A 137 13.56 5.57 2.65
N PHE A 138 13.71 4.36 2.12
CA PHE A 138 13.61 3.13 2.90
C PHE A 138 14.66 3.08 4.01
N GLY A 139 15.93 3.38 3.72
CA GLY A 139 17.02 3.37 4.70
C GLY A 139 16.77 4.34 5.86
N VAL A 140 16.34 5.57 5.57
CA VAL A 140 15.99 6.55 6.61
C VAL A 140 14.78 6.08 7.42
N SER A 141 13.76 5.51 6.77
CA SER A 141 12.58 4.98 7.46
C SER A 141 12.93 3.80 8.38
N LEU A 142 13.80 2.89 7.94
CA LEU A 142 14.26 1.75 8.73
C LEU A 142 15.03 2.23 9.97
N MET A 143 15.90 3.22 9.83
CA MET A 143 16.58 3.82 10.99
C MET A 143 15.61 4.42 11.99
N SER A 144 14.51 5.04 11.53
CA SER A 144 13.45 5.54 12.40
C SER A 144 12.69 4.43 13.14
N THR A 145 12.68 3.21 12.62
CA THR A 145 12.05 2.05 13.28
C THR A 145 12.96 1.37 14.30
N ILE A 146 14.27 1.30 14.02
CA ILE A 146 15.26 0.65 14.91
C ILE A 146 15.55 1.54 16.12
N CYS A 147 15.64 2.86 15.92
CA CYS A 147 15.91 3.82 16.99
C CYS A 147 14.90 4.98 16.90
N PRO A 148 13.66 4.78 17.39
CA PRO A 148 12.69 5.86 17.42
C PRO A 148 13.15 6.91 18.43
N SER A 149 13.28 8.16 17.97
CA SER A 149 13.50 9.27 18.90
C SER A 149 12.26 9.46 19.80
N SER A 150 12.46 9.98 21.01
CA SER A 150 11.40 10.13 22.02
C SER A 150 10.25 11.06 21.61
N PHE A 151 10.43 11.86 20.55
CA PHE A 151 9.45 12.82 20.04
C PHE A 151 8.70 12.31 18.80
N VAL A 152 9.25 11.34 18.07
CA VAL A 152 8.66 10.79 16.84
C VAL A 152 7.71 9.64 17.19
N ASP A 153 6.72 9.41 16.33
CA ASP A 153 5.79 8.28 16.46
C ASP A 153 6.53 6.97 16.14
N PRO A 154 6.55 5.96 17.03
CA PRO A 154 7.15 4.67 16.71
C PRO A 154 6.25 3.88 15.74
N LEU A 155 6.86 3.02 14.92
CA LEU A 155 6.11 2.10 14.04
C LEU A 155 5.49 0.94 14.83
N LEU A 156 6.21 0.47 15.85
CA LEU A 156 5.75 -0.59 16.74
C LEU A 156 5.40 0.03 18.09
N LEU A 157 4.19 -0.25 18.55
CA LEU A 157 3.74 0.16 19.88
C LEU A 157 4.34 -0.82 20.90
N ASP A 158 5.62 -0.67 21.22
CA ASP A 158 6.29 -1.52 22.21
C ASP A 158 5.79 -1.15 23.63
N PRO A 159 5.13 -2.07 24.36
CA PRO A 159 4.63 -1.82 25.72
C PRO A 159 5.71 -1.45 26.74
N THR A 160 6.97 -1.78 26.47
CA THR A 160 8.11 -1.55 27.37
C THR A 160 8.79 -0.21 27.13
N HIS A 161 8.49 0.47 26.02
CA HIS A 161 9.15 1.71 25.64
C HIS A 161 8.48 2.92 26.30
N PRO A 162 9.24 3.93 26.80
CA PRO A 162 8.69 5.09 27.51
C PRO A 162 7.75 5.98 26.68
N SER A 163 7.72 5.82 25.35
CA SER A 163 6.79 6.54 24.47
C SER A 163 5.46 5.82 24.22
N TYR A 164 5.28 4.60 24.77
CA TYR A 164 4.11 3.75 24.55
C TYR A 164 2.79 4.44 24.91
N GLU A 165 2.69 5.02 26.10
CA GLU A 165 1.43 5.64 26.56
C GLU A 165 1.02 6.82 25.66
N ARG A 166 1.99 7.60 25.18
CA ARG A 166 1.74 8.70 24.24
C ARG A 166 1.30 8.18 22.88
N ALA A 167 1.99 7.18 22.35
CA ALA A 167 1.67 6.60 21.05
C ALA A 167 0.29 5.92 21.10
N MET A 168 -0.01 5.15 22.15
CA MET A 168 -1.33 4.57 22.40
C MET A 168 -2.42 5.63 22.54
N ALA A 169 -2.19 6.70 23.31
CA ALA A 169 -3.19 7.77 23.49
C ALA A 169 -3.56 8.47 22.17
N ARG A 170 -2.59 8.63 21.25
CA ARG A 170 -2.83 9.18 19.90
C ARG A 170 -3.60 8.19 19.00
N ASN A 171 -3.33 6.89 19.12
CA ASN A 171 -3.90 5.89 18.23
C ASN A 171 -5.21 5.24 18.75
N LYS A 172 -5.68 5.62 19.94
CA LYS A 172 -6.88 5.04 20.57
C LYS A 172 -8.20 5.61 20.08
N LYS A 173 -8.22 6.70 19.32
CA LYS A 173 -9.47 7.30 18.81
C LYS A 173 -9.75 6.79 17.40
N PRO A 174 -10.63 5.79 17.23
CA PRO A 174 -11.14 5.42 15.92
C PRO A 174 -11.94 6.59 15.34
N PHE A 175 -11.45 7.11 14.22
CA PHE A 175 -12.11 8.18 13.49
C PHE A 175 -13.22 7.57 12.62
N GLY A 176 -14.42 8.14 12.69
CA GLY A 176 -15.59 7.69 11.91
C GLY A 176 -15.39 7.79 10.40
N TYR A 177 -16.44 7.54 9.62
CA TYR A 177 -16.37 7.56 8.13
C TYR A 177 -15.81 8.86 7.57
N LEU A 178 -16.25 9.99 8.12
CA LEU A 178 -15.72 11.32 7.85
C LEU A 178 -15.37 11.93 9.21
N PRO A 179 -14.08 12.10 9.55
CA PRO A 179 -13.74 12.89 10.72
C PRO A 179 -14.23 14.33 10.51
N GLU A 180 -14.64 15.01 11.57
CA GLU A 180 -15.07 16.40 11.49
C GLU A 180 -13.99 17.22 10.77
N MET A 181 -14.37 17.92 9.70
CA MET A 181 -13.46 18.77 8.95
C MET A 181 -13.10 20.00 9.78
N LYS A 182 -12.24 19.83 10.78
CA LYS A 182 -11.65 20.94 11.52
C LYS A 182 -10.57 21.56 10.64
N PHE A 183 -10.81 22.78 10.16
CA PHE A 183 -9.81 23.56 9.43
C PHE A 183 -8.55 23.75 10.29
N GLY A 184 -7.48 23.01 9.96
CA GLY A 184 -6.19 23.04 10.65
C GLY A 184 -5.31 21.85 10.28
N VAL A 185 -4.04 21.87 10.70
CA VAL A 185 -3.13 20.71 10.63
C VAL A 185 -3.49 19.76 11.77
N THR A 186 -4.65 19.11 11.66
CA THR A 186 -5.20 18.21 12.68
C THR A 186 -5.04 16.75 12.25
N GLU A 187 -5.02 15.85 13.22
CA GLU A 187 -4.94 14.39 13.02
C GLU A 187 -6.12 13.85 12.18
N GLU A 188 -7.27 14.54 12.24
CA GLU A 188 -8.47 14.28 11.46
C GLU A 188 -8.24 14.50 9.95
N ALA A 189 -7.57 15.60 9.59
CA ALA A 189 -7.23 15.90 8.20
C ALA A 189 -6.18 14.93 7.64
N GLU A 190 -5.24 14.48 8.49
CA GLU A 190 -4.22 13.50 8.12
C GLU A 190 -4.86 12.16 7.69
N ILE A 191 -5.84 11.67 8.44
CA ILE A 191 -6.51 10.40 8.15
C ILE A 191 -7.40 10.51 6.92
N LEU A 192 -8.13 11.61 6.77
CA LEU A 192 -8.96 11.82 5.58
C LEU A 192 -8.13 11.87 4.30
N ASN A 193 -7.02 12.63 4.31
CA ASN A 193 -6.09 12.68 3.19
C ASN A 193 -5.36 11.36 2.98
N GLY A 194 -5.00 10.65 4.05
CA GLY A 194 -4.40 9.32 4.00
C GLY A 194 -5.32 8.29 3.34
N ARG A 195 -6.60 8.27 3.72
CA ARG A 195 -7.63 7.42 3.09
C ARG A 195 -7.84 7.76 1.62
N LEU A 196 -7.94 9.05 1.29
CA LEU A 196 -8.08 9.51 -0.09
C LEU A 196 -6.86 9.12 -0.93
N ALA A 197 -5.65 9.27 -0.39
CA ALA A 197 -4.41 8.87 -1.03
C ALA A 197 -4.36 7.35 -1.28
N MET A 198 -4.72 6.53 -0.28
CA MET A 198 -4.80 5.07 -0.41
C MET A 198 -5.83 4.66 -1.46
N PHE A 199 -7.02 5.27 -1.45
CA PHE A 199 -8.04 5.05 -2.47
C PHE A 199 -7.55 5.44 -3.87
N GLY A 200 -6.85 6.57 -3.98
CA GLY A 200 -6.27 7.04 -5.24
C GLY A 200 -5.27 6.05 -5.83
N LEU A 201 -4.41 5.44 -5.01
CA LEU A 201 -3.45 4.42 -5.49
C LEU A 201 -4.16 3.18 -6.02
N VAL A 202 -5.22 2.73 -5.33
CA VAL A 202 -6.04 1.60 -5.78
C VAL A 202 -6.76 1.93 -7.09
N ALA A 203 -7.33 3.13 -7.20
CA ALA A 203 -7.97 3.59 -8.43
C ALA A 203 -6.97 3.67 -9.60
N LEU A 204 -5.74 4.14 -9.35
CA LEU A 204 -4.67 4.18 -10.34
C LEU A 204 -4.32 2.77 -10.83
N LEU A 205 -4.22 1.78 -9.93
CA LEU A 205 -4.00 0.39 -10.32
C LEU A 205 -5.12 -0.14 -11.22
N PHE A 206 -6.39 0.13 -10.89
CA PHE A 206 -7.52 -0.27 -11.74
C PHE A 206 -7.50 0.44 -13.10
N ALA A 207 -7.22 1.74 -13.12
CA ALA A 207 -7.11 2.51 -14.37
C ALA A 207 -5.99 1.97 -15.26
N THR A 208 -4.82 1.63 -14.69
CA THR A 208 -3.71 1.03 -15.45
C THR A 208 -4.07 -0.34 -16.02
N GLY A 209 -4.80 -1.16 -15.25
CA GLY A 209 -5.27 -2.46 -15.72
C GLY A 209 -6.32 -2.37 -16.82
N TYR A 210 -7.18 -1.35 -16.79
CA TYR A 210 -8.22 -1.15 -17.80
C TYR A 210 -7.67 -0.51 -19.08
N GLU A 211 -6.91 0.58 -18.96
CA GLU A 211 -6.41 1.36 -20.10
C GLU A 211 -5.10 0.82 -20.69
N GLN A 212 -4.42 -0.11 -20.00
CA GLN A 212 -3.12 -0.68 -20.40
C GLN A 212 -2.03 0.39 -20.64
N LYS A 213 -2.17 1.56 -20.00
CA LYS A 213 -1.17 2.64 -19.99
C LYS A 213 -0.29 2.54 -18.73
N PRO A 214 0.98 2.99 -18.79
CA PRO A 214 1.81 3.06 -17.61
C PRO A 214 1.25 4.07 -16.61
N MET A 215 1.53 3.84 -15.32
CA MET A 215 0.94 4.62 -14.22
C MET A 215 1.20 6.13 -14.35
N LEU A 216 2.37 6.51 -14.86
CA LEU A 216 2.75 7.92 -14.99
C LEU A 216 1.89 8.66 -16.02
N ASP A 217 1.53 8.01 -17.12
CA ASP A 217 0.72 8.63 -18.19
C ASP A 217 -0.70 8.93 -17.70
N ILE A 218 -1.28 8.02 -16.91
CA ILE A 218 -2.59 8.22 -16.30
C ILE A 218 -2.54 9.36 -15.28
N VAL A 219 -1.46 9.45 -14.49
CA VAL A 219 -1.26 10.57 -13.56
C VAL A 219 -1.12 11.90 -14.32
N ASN A 220 -0.44 11.92 -15.47
CA ASN A 220 -0.37 13.12 -16.31
C ASN A 220 -1.74 13.50 -16.88
N GLU A 221 -2.53 12.53 -17.34
CA GLU A 221 -3.91 12.78 -17.80
C GLU A 221 -4.79 13.36 -16.68
N TRP A 222 -4.64 12.88 -15.45
CA TRP A 222 -5.38 13.39 -14.29
C TRP A 222 -4.99 14.81 -13.89
N ILE A 223 -3.76 15.22 -14.18
CA ILE A 223 -3.23 16.57 -13.90
C ILE A 223 -3.42 17.51 -15.12
N GLY A 224 -3.94 16.98 -16.23
CA GLY A 224 -4.27 17.76 -17.43
C GLY A 224 -3.08 18.03 -18.36
N GLY A 225 -2.07 17.15 -18.38
CA GLY A 225 -0.93 17.26 -19.29
C GLY A 225 0.20 18.17 -18.78
N ALA A 226 0.29 18.42 -17.47
CA ALA A 226 1.31 19.32 -16.93
C ALA A 226 2.73 18.74 -16.95
N TYR A 227 2.89 17.42 -17.13
CA TYR A 227 4.20 16.76 -17.15
C TYR A 227 4.71 16.50 -18.56
N TYR A 228 3.82 16.27 -19.54
CA TYR A 228 4.11 16.10 -20.98
C TYR A 228 2.86 16.29 -21.83
#